data_AF-A0A387FX81-F1
#
_entry.id   AF-A0A387FX81-F1
#
_cell.length_a   1.000
_cell.length_b   1.000
_cell.length_c   1.000
_cell.angle_alpha   90.00
_cell.angle_beta   90.00
_cell.angle_gamma   90.00
#
_symmetry.space_group_name_H-M   'P 1'
#
loop_
_entity.id
_entity.type
_entity.pdbx_description
1 polymer ?
#
loop_
_entity_poly.entity_id
_entity_poly.type
_entity_poly.pdbx_seq_one_letter_code
_entity_poly.pdbx_strand_id
1 'polypeptide(L)'
;MACYRKIVDASLCLQAKISQPVGYRCRETKGRRVGRRNLNSVKDLDRAWNARRWDDYAELIDDSAVLFIGPHRRPHGKSELVRRSRELCRAFPDAHLHIDPYVDLFMSHDGNKTCSIARLTATRPHGSNPAGDIDLTVAAVSRWEAGKLVEVRNFLIGHPMLYRSPLAACLSMVSAMNGPRLL
;
A
#
# COMPACT_ATOMS: atom_id res chain seq x y z
N MET A 1 7.57 34.99 49.91
CA MET A 1 6.81 34.38 48.79
C MET A 1 6.50 35.42 47.68
N ALA A 2 7.53 36.06 47.10
CA ALA A 2 7.36 37.09 46.07
C ALA A 2 7.91 36.67 44.69
N CYS A 3 8.52 35.49 44.57
CA CYS A 3 9.12 35.00 43.33
C CYS A 3 8.13 34.22 42.43
N TYR A 4 7.06 33.66 43.01
CA TYR A 4 6.10 32.83 42.26
C TYR A 4 5.09 33.64 41.42
N ARG A 5 4.86 34.92 41.76
CA ARG A 5 3.86 35.75 41.07
C ARG A 5 4.33 36.29 39.72
N LYS A 6 5.66 36.46 39.54
CA LYS A 6 6.24 36.95 38.27
C LYS A 6 6.27 35.91 37.14
N ILE A 7 6.18 34.61 37.46
CA ILE A 7 6.20 33.54 36.45
C ILE A 7 4.80 33.37 35.80
N VAL A 8 3.73 33.64 36.54
CA VAL A 8 2.35 33.48 36.02
C VAL A 8 1.97 34.65 35.10
N ASP A 9 2.40 35.88 35.41
CA ASP A 9 2.13 37.05 34.56
C ASP A 9 2.92 37.00 33.21
N ALA A 10 4.11 36.38 33.20
CA ALA A 10 4.86 36.15 31.97
C ALA A 10 4.22 35.08 31.06
N SER A 11 3.54 34.08 31.63
CA SER A 11 2.79 33.07 30.86
C SER A 11 1.55 33.63 30.19
N LEU A 12 0.83 34.56 30.84
CA LEU A 12 -0.36 35.20 30.25
C LEU A 12 0.01 36.20 29.14
N CYS A 13 1.18 36.85 29.22
CA CYS A 13 1.66 37.74 28.16
C CYS A 13 2.16 36.96 26.91
N LEU A 14 2.65 35.73 27.09
CA LEU A 14 3.01 34.82 25.98
C LEU A 14 1.79 34.18 25.31
N GLN A 15 0.69 33.96 26.03
CA GLN A 15 -0.54 33.43 25.44
C GLN A 15 -1.38 34.49 24.70
N ALA A 16 -1.23 35.78 25.03
CA ALA A 16 -1.94 36.86 24.33
C ALA A 16 -1.31 37.26 22.98
N LYS A 17 -0.06 36.87 22.69
CA LYS A 17 0.62 37.15 21.41
C LYS A 17 0.45 36.06 20.35
N ILE A 18 -0.21 34.94 20.66
CA ILE A 18 -0.48 33.83 19.72
C ILE A 18 -1.92 33.93 19.13
N SER A 19 -2.64 35.02 19.40
CA SER A 19 -3.99 35.27 18.85
C SER A 19 -4.03 36.31 17.73
N GLN A 20 -2.94 36.45 16.97
CA GLN A 20 -3.04 37.08 15.65
C GLN A 20 -3.14 35.99 14.58
N PRO A 21 -4.16 36.00 13.71
CA PRO A 21 -4.22 35.09 12.58
C PRO A 21 -3.18 35.54 11.57
N VAL A 22 -1.91 35.20 11.83
CA VAL A 22 -0.93 35.12 10.76
C VAL A 22 -1.46 34.01 9.88
N GLY A 23 -2.07 34.39 8.76
CA GLY A 23 -2.49 33.48 7.72
C GLY A 23 -1.26 32.76 7.20
N TYR A 24 -0.83 31.71 7.90
CA TYR A 24 0.01 30.68 7.34
C TYR A 24 -0.84 29.97 6.31
N ARG A 25 -0.94 30.59 5.13
CA ARG A 25 -1.33 29.90 3.92
C ARG A 25 -0.26 28.82 3.76
N CYS A 26 -0.53 27.62 4.29
CA CYS A 26 0.36 26.48 4.25
C CYS A 26 0.67 26.25 2.78
N ARG A 27 1.78 26.82 2.29
CA ARG A 27 2.10 26.82 0.88
C ARG A 27 2.36 25.36 0.56
N GLU A 28 1.45 24.75 -0.17
CA GLU A 28 1.55 23.33 -0.48
C GLU A 28 2.86 23.14 -1.23
N THR A 29 3.80 22.41 -0.60
CA THR A 29 5.11 22.18 -1.18
C THR A 29 4.95 21.32 -2.42
N LYS A 30 5.90 21.41 -3.36
CA LYS A 30 5.89 20.58 -4.58
C LYS A 30 5.74 19.09 -4.23
N GLY A 31 6.43 18.63 -3.17
CA GLY A 31 6.33 17.27 -2.65
C GLY A 31 4.93 16.90 -2.18
N ARG A 32 4.23 17.79 -1.45
CA ARG A 32 2.87 17.52 -0.97
C ARG A 32 1.85 17.39 -2.11
N ARG A 33 1.97 18.19 -3.18
CA ARG A 33 1.13 18.07 -4.39
C ARG A 33 1.40 16.76 -5.15
N VAL A 34 2.66 16.42 -5.37
CA VAL A 34 3.05 15.17 -6.04
C VAL A 34 2.57 13.98 -5.22
N GLY A 35 2.83 13.97 -3.92
CA GLY A 35 2.42 12.91 -3.02
C GLY A 35 0.90 12.71 -3.00
N ARG A 36 0.11 13.79 -2.99
CA ARG A 36 -1.36 13.67 -3.04
C ARG A 36 -1.86 13.04 -4.35
N ARG A 37 -1.20 13.32 -5.47
CA ARG A 37 -1.50 12.64 -6.75
C ARG A 37 -1.14 11.16 -6.68
N ASN A 38 0.04 10.83 -6.16
CA ASN A 38 0.47 9.44 -6.02
C ASN A 38 -0.41 8.64 -5.04
N LEU A 39 -0.94 9.29 -4.00
CA LEU A 39 -1.94 8.68 -3.12
C LEU A 39 -3.24 8.37 -3.85
N ASN A 40 -3.68 9.21 -4.79
CA ASN A 40 -4.82 8.89 -5.64
C ASN A 40 -4.48 7.78 -6.62
N SER A 41 -3.29 7.80 -7.23
CA SER A 41 -2.83 6.75 -8.15
C SER A 41 -2.80 5.37 -7.49
N VAL A 42 -2.40 5.24 -6.21
CA VAL A 42 -2.46 3.94 -5.52
C VAL A 42 -3.91 3.47 -5.33
N LYS A 43 -4.84 4.39 -5.03
CA LYS A 43 -6.27 4.06 -4.92
C LYS A 43 -6.85 3.60 -6.25
N ASP A 44 -6.52 4.29 -7.33
CA ASP A 44 -7.01 3.95 -8.66
C ASP A 44 -6.41 2.62 -9.13
N LEU A 45 -5.15 2.35 -8.79
CA LEU A 45 -4.48 1.07 -9.03
C LEU A 45 -5.19 -0.07 -8.31
N ASP A 46 -5.43 0.06 -6.99
CA ASP A 46 -6.10 -0.99 -6.22
C ASP A 46 -7.58 -1.15 -6.60
N ARG A 47 -8.28 -0.07 -6.99
CA ARG A 47 -9.65 -0.13 -7.55
C ARG A 47 -9.69 -0.87 -8.88
N ALA A 48 -8.76 -0.58 -9.78
CA ALA A 48 -8.65 -1.29 -11.05
C ALA A 48 -8.36 -2.78 -10.82
N TRP A 49 -7.50 -3.10 -9.84
CA TRP A 49 -7.21 -4.47 -9.43
C TRP A 49 -8.45 -5.19 -8.88
N ASN A 50 -9.18 -4.57 -7.94
CA ASN A 50 -10.42 -5.11 -7.38
C ASN A 50 -11.49 -5.32 -8.45
N ALA A 51 -11.62 -4.40 -9.40
CA ALA A 51 -12.57 -4.46 -10.50
C ALA A 51 -12.11 -5.32 -11.69
N ARG A 52 -10.92 -5.94 -11.61
CA ARG A 52 -10.30 -6.74 -12.70
C ARG A 52 -10.12 -5.97 -14.01
N ARG A 53 -10.02 -4.64 -13.95
CA ARG A 53 -9.77 -3.76 -15.10
C ARG A 53 -8.27 -3.73 -15.37
N TRP A 54 -7.77 -4.81 -15.97
CA TRP A 54 -6.33 -5.04 -16.10
C TRP A 54 -5.61 -4.02 -16.97
N ASP A 55 -6.30 -3.40 -17.90
CA ASP A 55 -5.71 -2.37 -18.77
C ASP A 55 -5.53 -1.06 -17.98
N ASP A 56 -6.55 -0.61 -17.25
CA ASP A 56 -6.45 0.52 -16.30
C ASP A 56 -5.38 0.28 -15.23
N TYR A 57 -5.29 -0.96 -14.72
CA TYR A 57 -4.27 -1.37 -13.76
C TYR A 57 -2.87 -1.28 -14.37
N ALA A 58 -2.68 -1.81 -15.58
CA ALA A 58 -1.42 -1.78 -16.30
C ALA A 58 -1.03 -0.35 -16.69
N GLU A 59 -1.98 0.52 -17.01
CA GLU A 59 -1.71 1.90 -17.39
C GLU A 59 -0.97 2.65 -16.27
N LEU A 60 -1.29 2.38 -15.00
CA LEU A 60 -0.66 3.04 -13.87
C LEU A 60 0.77 2.54 -13.58
N ILE A 61 1.23 1.49 -14.27
CA ILE A 61 2.52 0.84 -14.05
C ILE A 61 3.46 1.18 -15.21
N ASP A 62 4.66 1.63 -14.87
CA ASP A 62 5.72 1.86 -15.86
C ASP A 62 6.25 0.54 -16.42
N ASP A 63 6.66 0.50 -17.69
CA ASP A 63 7.15 -0.72 -18.31
C ASP A 63 8.46 -1.23 -17.67
N SER A 64 9.25 -0.32 -17.09
CA SER A 64 10.48 -0.62 -16.35
C SER A 64 10.26 -0.97 -14.87
N ALA A 65 9.00 -1.03 -14.42
CA ALA A 65 8.68 -1.21 -13.00
C ALA A 65 9.30 -2.47 -12.41
N VAL A 66 9.82 -2.34 -11.18
CA VAL A 66 10.45 -3.44 -10.45
C VAL A 66 9.61 -3.86 -9.24
N LEU A 67 9.18 -5.11 -9.24
CA LEU A 67 8.40 -5.70 -8.14
C LEU A 67 9.25 -6.61 -7.24
N PHE A 68 9.10 -6.42 -5.93
CA PHE A 68 9.64 -7.28 -4.87
C PHE A 68 8.48 -7.92 -4.10
N ILE A 69 8.35 -9.25 -4.17
CA ILE A 69 7.37 -10.01 -3.39
C ILE A 69 8.13 -10.85 -2.34
N GLY A 70 7.92 -10.55 -1.06
CA GLY A 70 8.59 -11.25 0.03
C GLY A 70 10.12 -11.03 0.05
N PRO A 71 10.91 -11.94 0.64
CA PRO A 71 12.36 -11.76 0.80
C PRO A 71 13.13 -11.90 -0.52
N HIS A 72 12.49 -12.37 -1.60
CA HIS A 72 13.14 -12.60 -2.88
C HIS A 72 13.18 -11.34 -3.74
N ARG A 73 14.39 -10.98 -4.17
CA ARG A 73 14.72 -9.75 -4.88
C ARG A 73 14.80 -9.90 -6.41
N ARG A 74 14.03 -10.80 -7.02
CA ARG A 74 14.05 -10.88 -8.48
C ARG A 74 13.16 -9.76 -9.04
N PRO A 75 13.72 -8.80 -9.79
CA PRO A 75 12.92 -7.76 -10.41
C PRO A 75 11.97 -8.40 -11.42
N HIS A 76 10.67 -8.26 -11.19
CA HIS A 76 9.65 -8.62 -12.15
C HIS A 76 9.15 -7.33 -12.82
N GLY A 77 9.08 -7.32 -14.15
CA GLY A 77 8.54 -6.22 -14.93
C GLY A 77 7.01 -6.13 -14.86
N LYS A 78 6.45 -5.07 -15.44
CA LYS A 78 5.00 -4.82 -15.53
C LYS A 78 4.18 -6.01 -16.04
N SER A 79 4.61 -6.64 -17.13
CA SER A 79 3.90 -7.77 -17.74
C SER A 79 3.71 -8.93 -16.76
N GLU A 80 4.74 -9.21 -15.98
CA GLU A 80 4.73 -10.26 -14.96
C GLU A 80 3.86 -9.88 -13.76
N LEU A 81 3.86 -8.62 -13.33
CA LEU A 81 2.97 -8.13 -12.29
C LEU A 81 1.49 -8.25 -12.70
N VAL A 82 1.16 -7.88 -13.94
CA VAL A 82 -0.21 -8.02 -14.48
C VAL A 82 -0.58 -9.49 -14.62
N ARG A 83 0.32 -10.34 -15.12
CA ARG A 83 0.09 -11.80 -15.26
C ARG A 83 -0.20 -12.45 -13.91
N ARG A 84 0.63 -12.20 -12.89
CA ARG A 84 0.45 -12.73 -11.53
C ARG A 84 -0.83 -12.25 -10.87
N SER A 85 -1.17 -10.97 -11.06
CA SER A 85 -2.43 -10.42 -10.56
C SER A 85 -3.65 -11.10 -11.17
N ARG A 86 -3.62 -11.33 -12.49
CA ARG A 86 -4.65 -12.08 -13.22
C ARG A 86 -4.74 -13.52 -12.72
N GLU A 87 -3.62 -14.19 -12.51
CA GLU A 87 -3.59 -15.57 -12.03
C GLU A 87 -4.13 -15.72 -10.61
N LEU A 88 -3.75 -14.82 -9.69
CA LEU A 88 -4.31 -14.81 -8.34
C LEU A 88 -5.84 -14.65 -8.39
N CYS A 89 -6.35 -13.69 -9.18
CA CYS A 89 -7.79 -13.44 -9.27
C CYS A 89 -8.54 -14.53 -10.06
N ARG A 90 -7.86 -15.34 -10.88
CA ARG A 90 -8.45 -16.53 -11.49
C ARG A 90 -8.56 -17.67 -10.48
N ALA A 91 -7.52 -17.87 -9.67
CA ALA A 91 -7.53 -18.88 -8.61
C ALA A 91 -8.50 -18.51 -7.48
N PHE A 92 -8.67 -17.21 -7.22
CA PHE A 92 -9.53 -16.64 -6.19
C PHE A 92 -10.39 -15.52 -6.79
N PRO A 93 -11.53 -15.85 -7.43
CA PRO A 93 -12.39 -14.85 -8.09
C PRO A 93 -12.86 -13.72 -7.17
N ASP A 94 -13.08 -14.03 -5.90
CA ASP A 94 -13.55 -13.11 -4.87
C ASP A 94 -12.40 -12.37 -4.14
N ALA A 95 -11.15 -12.51 -4.59
CA ALA A 95 -10.01 -11.85 -3.95
C ALA A 95 -10.19 -10.33 -3.89
N HIS A 96 -10.17 -9.74 -2.71
CA HIS A 96 -10.53 -8.34 -2.52
C HIS A 96 -9.56 -7.63 -1.58
N LEU A 97 -9.02 -6.50 -2.04
CA LEU A 97 -8.30 -5.55 -1.20
C LEU A 97 -9.30 -4.56 -0.59
N HIS A 98 -9.39 -4.53 0.73
CA HIS A 98 -10.22 -3.58 1.46
C HIS A 98 -9.50 -2.23 1.54
N ILE A 99 -9.95 -1.27 0.72
CA ILE A 99 -9.28 0.03 0.49
C ILE A 99 -10.12 1.26 0.86
N ASP A 100 -11.40 1.07 1.20
CA ASP A 100 -12.33 2.13 1.57
C ASP A 100 -12.97 1.81 2.96
N PRO A 101 -12.25 2.06 4.08
CA PRO A 101 -10.91 2.64 4.16
C PRO A 101 -9.78 1.59 4.07
N TYR A 102 -8.58 2.04 3.68
CA TYR A 102 -7.35 1.32 3.99
C TYR A 102 -7.18 1.19 5.50
N VAL A 103 -6.39 0.20 5.94
CA VAL A 103 -5.89 0.17 7.32
C VAL A 103 -5.06 1.42 7.57
N ASP A 104 -4.08 1.68 6.70
CA ASP A 104 -3.29 2.91 6.69
C ASP A 104 -2.88 3.27 5.26
N LEU A 105 -2.73 4.57 5.00
CA LEU A 105 -2.23 5.07 3.73
C LEU A 105 -1.41 6.34 3.94
N PHE A 106 -0.13 6.28 3.58
CA PHE A 106 0.81 7.38 3.79
C PHE A 106 1.71 7.65 2.58
N MET A 107 2.34 8.82 2.58
CA MET A 107 3.30 9.25 1.57
C MET A 107 4.60 9.72 2.21
N SER A 108 5.72 9.56 1.50
CA SER A 108 7.00 10.12 1.92
C SER A 108 6.99 11.65 1.88
N HIS A 109 7.92 12.27 2.61
CA HIS A 109 8.04 13.73 2.68
C HIS A 109 8.24 14.39 1.31
N ASP A 110 9.03 13.76 0.43
CA ASP A 110 9.26 14.22 -0.94
C ASP A 110 8.08 13.93 -1.89
N GLY A 111 7.09 13.15 -1.43
CA GLY A 111 5.90 12.74 -2.18
C GLY A 111 6.12 11.63 -3.20
N ASN A 112 7.35 11.15 -3.41
CA ASN A 112 7.66 10.19 -4.47
C ASN A 112 7.38 8.73 -4.07
N LYS A 113 7.09 8.47 -2.80
CA LYS A 113 6.71 7.14 -2.32
C LYS A 113 5.36 7.20 -1.63
N THR A 114 4.63 6.11 -1.76
CA THR A 114 3.43 5.82 -0.99
C THR A 114 3.61 4.50 -0.25
N CYS A 115 2.86 4.33 0.82
CA CYS A 115 2.70 3.03 1.45
C CYS A 115 1.22 2.82 1.74
N SER A 116 0.65 1.77 1.16
CA SER A 116 -0.70 1.30 1.47
C SER A 116 -0.62 0.10 2.39
N ILE A 117 -1.49 0.08 3.40
CA ILE A 117 -1.73 -1.08 4.26
C ILE A 117 -3.21 -1.43 4.09
N ALA A 118 -3.49 -2.61 3.54
CA ALA A 118 -4.83 -3.08 3.24
C ALA A 118 -5.01 -4.52 3.72
N ARG A 119 -6.25 -4.88 4.04
CA ARG A 119 -6.63 -6.28 4.24
C ARG A 119 -6.90 -6.91 2.87
N LEU A 120 -6.34 -8.08 2.61
CA LEU A 120 -6.65 -8.92 1.45
C LEU A 120 -7.45 -10.12 1.94
N THR A 121 -8.65 -10.31 1.39
CA THR A 121 -9.49 -11.48 1.65
C THR A 121 -9.73 -12.26 0.36
N ALA A 122 -9.78 -13.58 0.43
CA ALA A 122 -10.24 -14.41 -0.67
C ALA A 122 -10.69 -15.79 -0.18
N THR A 123 -11.77 -16.33 -0.72
CA THR A 123 -12.22 -17.69 -0.43
C THR A 123 -11.79 -18.62 -1.53
N ARG A 124 -11.42 -19.85 -1.17
CA ARG A 124 -11.00 -20.80 -2.19
C ARG A 124 -12.22 -21.48 -2.85
N PRO A 125 -12.23 -21.67 -4.18
CA PRO A 125 -13.29 -22.44 -4.82
C PRO A 125 -13.42 -23.86 -4.23
N HIS A 126 -14.65 -24.28 -3.93
CA HIS A 126 -14.95 -25.60 -3.39
C HIS A 126 -14.30 -26.71 -4.25
N GLY A 127 -13.58 -27.64 -3.62
CA GLY A 127 -12.96 -28.80 -4.29
C GLY A 127 -11.46 -28.69 -4.61
N SER A 128 -10.75 -27.68 -4.12
CA SER A 128 -9.30 -27.50 -4.34
C SER A 128 -8.43 -27.77 -3.08
N ASN A 129 -7.19 -28.28 -3.29
CA ASN A 129 -6.15 -28.73 -2.33
C ASN A 129 -5.98 -27.84 -1.05
N PRO A 130 -5.46 -28.30 0.11
CA PRO A 130 -5.85 -27.87 1.49
C PRO A 130 -5.34 -26.52 2.03
N ALA A 131 -4.65 -25.67 1.27
CA ALA A 131 -4.07 -24.41 1.82
C ALA A 131 -5.05 -23.24 2.13
N GLY A 132 -6.16 -23.46 2.86
CA GLY A 132 -7.02 -22.43 3.48
C GLY A 132 -7.63 -21.29 2.62
N ASP A 133 -8.46 -20.46 3.28
CA ASP A 133 -8.88 -19.14 2.78
C ASP A 133 -7.77 -18.10 3.00
N ILE A 134 -7.76 -17.03 2.20
CA ILE A 134 -6.85 -15.89 2.36
C ILE A 134 -7.53 -14.86 3.25
N ASP A 135 -6.88 -14.54 4.37
CA ASP A 135 -7.14 -13.36 5.18
C ASP A 135 -5.81 -12.87 5.75
N LEU A 136 -5.28 -11.81 5.14
CA LEU A 136 -3.97 -11.27 5.51
C LEU A 136 -3.92 -9.76 5.34
N THR A 137 -2.96 -9.12 6.00
CA THR A 137 -2.64 -7.72 5.77
C THR A 137 -1.52 -7.62 4.76
N VAL A 138 -1.71 -6.80 3.72
CA VAL A 138 -0.67 -6.45 2.75
C VAL A 138 -0.20 -5.04 3.04
N ALA A 139 1.11 -4.87 3.20
CA ALA A 139 1.75 -3.55 3.13
C ALA A 139 2.52 -3.43 1.81
N ALA A 140 2.26 -2.38 1.04
CA ALA A 140 2.89 -2.14 -0.25
C ALA A 140 3.59 -0.79 -0.26
N VAL A 141 4.93 -0.79 -0.28
CA VAL A 141 5.72 0.45 -0.46
C VAL A 141 5.96 0.65 -1.93
N SER A 142 5.42 1.73 -2.47
CA SER A 142 5.40 2.05 -3.89
C SER A 142 6.22 3.30 -4.19
N ARG A 143 7.04 3.27 -5.24
CA ARG A 143 7.80 4.42 -5.76
C ARG A 143 7.20 4.88 -7.07
N TRP A 144 7.09 6.19 -7.22
CA TRP A 144 6.42 6.83 -8.35
C TRP A 144 7.35 7.79 -9.07
N GLU A 145 7.31 7.75 -10.39
CA GLU A 145 7.98 8.71 -11.28
C GLU A 145 7.02 9.12 -12.39
N ALA A 146 6.93 10.42 -12.66
CA ALA A 146 6.01 10.96 -13.68
C ALA A 146 4.55 10.46 -13.57
N GLY A 147 4.10 10.11 -12.34
CA GLY A 147 2.75 9.57 -12.10
C GLY A 147 2.57 8.09 -12.40
N LYS A 148 3.64 7.35 -12.73
CA LYS A 148 3.64 5.90 -12.94
C LYS A 148 4.35 5.18 -11.81
N LEU A 149 3.88 3.98 -11.49
CA LEU A 149 4.52 3.09 -10.53
C LEU A 149 5.78 2.49 -11.17
N VAL A 150 6.94 2.73 -10.57
CA VAL A 150 8.24 2.27 -11.05
C VAL A 150 8.91 1.26 -10.12
N GLU A 151 8.43 1.14 -8.89
CA GLU A 151 8.88 0.12 -7.94
C GLU A 151 7.78 -0.19 -6.94
N VAL A 152 7.60 -1.46 -6.59
CA VAL A 152 6.70 -1.86 -5.52
C VAL A 152 7.32 -2.98 -4.68
N ARG A 153 7.22 -2.84 -3.36
CA ARG A 153 7.65 -3.84 -2.37
C ARG A 153 6.44 -4.27 -1.56
N ASN A 154 6.04 -5.52 -1.73
CA ASN A 154 4.90 -6.10 -1.04
C ASN A 154 5.36 -6.96 0.14
N PHE A 155 4.81 -6.67 1.30
CA PHE A 155 4.97 -7.40 2.55
C PHE A 155 3.64 -8.04 2.92
N LEU A 156 3.63 -9.37 2.96
CA LEU A 156 2.47 -10.14 3.40
C LEU A 156 2.61 -10.38 4.91
N ILE A 157 1.71 -9.79 5.68
CA ILE A 157 1.68 -9.86 7.13
C ILE A 157 0.53 -10.82 7.48
N GLY A 158 0.88 -12.05 7.79
CA GLY A 158 -0.09 -13.05 8.24
C GLY A 158 -0.46 -12.85 9.72
N HIS A 159 -1.74 -13.01 10.06
CA HIS A 159 -2.15 -13.15 11.45
C HIS A 159 -1.71 -14.55 11.95
N PRO A 160 -1.03 -14.66 13.09
CA PRO A 160 -0.47 -15.94 13.58
C PRO A 160 -1.51 -17.02 13.93
N MET A 161 -2.82 -16.74 13.80
CA MET A 161 -3.92 -17.62 14.24
C MET A 161 -4.59 -18.43 13.12
N LEU A 162 -4.33 -18.16 11.83
CA LEU A 162 -4.96 -18.90 10.72
C LEU A 162 -3.99 -19.76 9.90
N TYR A 163 -2.72 -19.80 10.27
CA TYR A 163 -1.73 -20.59 9.55
C TYR A 163 -0.91 -21.46 10.49
N ARG A 164 -1.05 -22.79 10.34
CA ARG A 164 -0.06 -23.74 10.87
C ARG A 164 1.35 -23.54 10.27
N SER A 165 1.49 -22.70 9.23
CA SER A 165 2.77 -22.18 8.78
C SER A 165 2.58 -20.95 7.86
N PRO A 166 2.99 -19.74 8.26
CA PRO A 166 2.99 -18.54 7.40
C PRO A 166 3.76 -18.75 6.08
N LEU A 167 4.73 -19.68 6.09
CA LEU A 167 5.47 -20.07 4.90
C LEU A 167 4.59 -20.80 3.89
N ALA A 168 3.58 -21.57 4.31
CA ALA A 168 2.71 -22.32 3.40
C ALA A 168 1.72 -21.42 2.64
N ALA A 169 1.27 -20.31 3.24
CA ALA A 169 0.43 -19.31 2.59
C ALA A 169 1.22 -18.50 1.57
N CYS A 170 2.40 -18.02 1.99
CA CYS A 170 3.36 -17.38 1.10
C CYS A 170 3.78 -18.34 -0.02
N LEU A 171 4.06 -19.61 0.26
CA LEU A 171 4.39 -20.63 -0.74
C LEU A 171 3.19 -20.97 -1.64
N SER A 172 1.96 -20.95 -1.15
CA SER A 172 0.77 -21.21 -1.97
C SER A 172 0.44 -20.03 -2.88
N MET A 173 0.55 -18.79 -2.39
CA MET A 173 0.49 -17.59 -3.22
C MET A 173 1.66 -17.56 -4.20
N VAL A 174 2.89 -17.82 -3.74
CA VAL A 174 4.09 -17.83 -4.60
C VAL A 174 4.01 -18.97 -5.63
N SER A 175 3.49 -20.15 -5.28
CA SER A 175 3.23 -21.25 -6.23
C SER A 175 2.12 -20.90 -7.21
N ALA A 176 1.01 -20.32 -6.75
CA ALA A 176 -0.06 -19.84 -7.62
C ALA A 176 0.43 -18.71 -8.56
N MET A 177 1.33 -17.85 -8.09
CA MET A 177 1.96 -16.79 -8.88
C MET A 177 3.10 -17.28 -9.79
N ASN A 178 3.70 -18.44 -9.49
CA ASN A 178 4.80 -18.99 -10.29
C ASN A 178 4.34 -19.98 -11.35
N GLY A 179 3.10 -20.48 -11.30
CA GLY A 179 2.54 -21.45 -12.25
C GLY A 179 3.36 -22.75 -12.35
N PRO A 180 2.88 -23.79 -13.06
CA PRO A 180 3.75 -24.86 -13.48
C PRO A 180 4.79 -24.30 -14.46
N ARG A 181 6.07 -24.42 -14.11
CA ARG A 181 7.13 -24.29 -15.13
C ARG A 181 6.96 -25.45 -16.09
N LEU A 182 6.45 -25.18 -17.28
CA LEU A 182 6.64 -26.07 -18.42
C LEU A 182 8.16 -26.12 -18.67
N LEU A 183 8.78 -27.20 -18.21
CA LEU A 183 10.02 -27.73 -18.78
C LEU A 183 9.67 -28.56 -20.00
#